data_AF-A0A9D8NV22-F1
#
_entry.id   AF-A0A9D8NV22-F1
#
_cell.length_a   1.000
_cell.length_b   1.000
_cell.length_c   1.000
_cell.angle_alpha   90.00
_cell.angle_beta   90.00
_cell.angle_gamma   90.00
#
_symmetry.space_group_name_H-M   'P 1'
#
loop_
_entity.id
_entity.type
_entity.pdbx_description
1 polymer ?
#
loop_
_entity_poly.entity_id
_entity_poly.type
_entity_poly.pdbx_seq_one_letter_code
_entity_poly.pdbx_strand_id
1 'polypeptide(L)'
;MPILHTQLRAQAKTPQGQVVEVPPAVVLQRQGPCVQVSIGLAQSIANQLLQQGKTLPKPVSGVALIDTGATSTCIDDAAAKELQLPVVNVVNVASASHASTPQNVYPIQVEVVGLPISIEAPNAIGAALAPQGLLALIGRDVLQHCTLFYNGITGEITLSI
;
A
#
# COMPACT_ATOMS: atom_id res chain seq x y z
N MET A 1 13.39 -13.24 -9.49
CA MET A 1 12.00 -13.05 -9.04
C MET A 1 12.07 -12.66 -7.58
N PRO A 2 11.90 -11.38 -7.25
CA PRO A 2 11.78 -10.94 -5.86
C PRO A 2 10.63 -11.66 -5.17
N ILE A 3 10.87 -12.14 -3.95
CA ILE A 3 9.86 -12.83 -3.13
C ILE A 3 9.80 -12.12 -1.79
N LEU A 4 8.63 -11.59 -1.45
CA LEU A 4 8.28 -11.27 -0.07
C LEU A 4 7.72 -12.53 0.55
N HIS A 5 8.32 -13.01 1.63
CA HIS A 5 7.73 -14.01 2.51
C HIS A 5 7.81 -13.48 3.94
N THR A 6 6.66 -13.33 4.60
CA THR A 6 6.62 -12.80 5.96
C THR A 6 5.56 -13.50 6.80
N GLN A 7 5.88 -13.68 8.07
CA GLN A 7 4.95 -14.08 9.11
C GLN A 7 4.65 -12.86 9.98
N LEU A 8 3.37 -12.50 10.11
CA LEU A 8 2.99 -11.34 10.90
C LEU A 8 3.13 -11.61 12.39
N ARG A 9 3.72 -10.65 13.10
CA ARG A 9 3.98 -10.74 14.54
C ARG A 9 3.54 -9.46 15.21
N ALA A 10 2.94 -9.59 16.39
CA ALA A 10 2.56 -8.47 17.22
C ALA A 10 2.62 -8.85 18.69
N GLN A 11 2.73 -7.83 19.55
CA GLN A 11 2.62 -7.98 20.98
C GLN A 11 1.39 -7.20 21.48
N ALA A 12 0.72 -7.71 22.50
CA ALA A 12 -0.41 -7.06 23.14
C ALA A 12 -0.19 -6.97 24.65
N LYS A 13 -0.85 -6.02 25.30
CA LYS A 13 -0.90 -5.94 26.76
C LYS A 13 -2.14 -6.67 27.28
N THR A 14 -1.96 -7.56 28.25
CA THR A 14 -3.08 -8.14 28.99
C THR A 14 -3.77 -7.08 29.87
N PRO A 15 -4.97 -7.35 30.41
CA PRO A 15 -5.60 -6.44 31.38
C PRO A 15 -4.72 -6.14 32.60
N GLN A 16 -3.78 -7.03 32.94
CA GLN A 16 -2.80 -6.86 34.02
C GLN A 16 -1.54 -6.09 33.59
N GLY A 17 -1.48 -5.61 32.34
CA GLY A 17 -0.36 -4.85 31.78
C GLY A 17 0.82 -5.69 31.28
N GLN A 18 0.73 -7.02 31.33
CA GLN A 18 1.79 -7.91 30.86
C GLN A 18 1.84 -7.92 29.33
N VAL A 19 3.04 -7.82 28.75
CA VAL A 19 3.24 -7.95 27.30
C VAL A 19 3.27 -9.42 26.93
N VAL A 20 2.40 -9.82 26.00
CA VAL A 20 2.31 -11.18 25.47
C VAL A 20 2.38 -11.17 23.94
N GLU A 21 2.98 -12.20 23.36
CA GLU A 21 2.92 -12.39 21.91
C GLU A 21 1.51 -12.78 21.48
N VAL A 22 1.05 -12.17 20.39
CA VAL A 22 -0.22 -12.50 19.77
C VAL A 22 0.03 -13.58 18.72
N PRO A 23 -0.75 -14.68 18.70
CA PRO A 23 -0.59 -15.72 17.68
C PRO A 23 -0.62 -15.13 16.25
N PRO A 24 0.31 -15.48 15.35
CA PRO A 24 0.40 -14.90 14.02
C PRO A 24 -0.90 -14.94 13.21
N ALA A 25 -1.65 -16.04 13.29
CA ALA A 25 -2.97 -16.17 12.67
C ALA A 25 -3.96 -15.08 13.12
N VAL A 26 -3.94 -14.73 14.42
CA VAL A 26 -4.79 -13.66 14.98
C VAL A 26 -4.30 -12.29 14.52
N VAL A 27 -2.99 -12.10 14.38
CA VAL A 27 -2.42 -10.85 13.84
C VAL A 27 -2.88 -10.66 12.39
N LEU A 28 -2.71 -11.70 11.55
CA LEU A 28 -3.12 -11.68 10.15
C LEU A 28 -4.63 -11.50 9.97
N GLN A 29 -5.46 -12.10 10.83
CA GLN A 29 -6.90 -11.89 10.82
C GLN A 29 -7.27 -10.43 11.13
N ARG A 30 -6.61 -9.81 12.11
CA ARG A 30 -6.95 -8.45 12.58
C ARG A 30 -6.41 -7.34 11.70
N GLN A 31 -5.20 -7.51 11.19
CA GLN A 31 -4.49 -6.47 10.43
C GLN A 31 -4.60 -6.67 8.92
N GLY A 32 -4.86 -7.90 8.47
CA GLY A 32 -4.74 -8.27 7.07
C GLY A 32 -3.28 -8.40 6.61
N PRO A 33 -3.07 -8.73 5.32
CA PRO A 33 -1.75 -8.89 4.70
C PRO A 33 -1.06 -7.53 4.49
N CYS A 34 -0.57 -6.94 5.58
CA CYS A 34 0.07 -5.63 5.59
C CYS A 34 1.59 -5.71 5.41
N VAL A 35 2.15 -4.73 4.69
CA VAL A 35 3.59 -4.60 4.43
C VAL A 35 4.05 -3.15 4.62
N GLN A 36 5.30 -2.95 5.05
CA GLN A 36 5.89 -1.62 5.10
C GLN A 36 6.32 -1.20 3.69
N VAL A 37 5.93 -0.01 3.28
CA VAL A 37 6.26 0.55 1.97
C VAL A 37 6.80 1.97 2.07
N SER A 38 7.55 2.36 1.05
CA SER A 38 7.87 3.75 0.73
C SER A 38 7.21 4.10 -0.60
N ILE A 39 6.51 5.23 -0.67
CA ILE A 39 5.82 5.68 -1.88
C ILE A 39 6.46 6.98 -2.35
N GLY A 40 6.82 7.00 -3.63
CA GLY A 40 7.35 8.15 -4.32
C GLY A 40 6.61 8.41 -5.63
N LEU A 41 7.18 9.31 -6.43
CA LEU A 41 6.68 9.56 -7.78
C LEU A 41 6.93 8.35 -8.66
N ALA A 42 6.03 8.10 -9.62
CA ALA A 42 6.30 7.18 -10.72
C ALA A 42 7.64 7.52 -11.40
N GLN A 43 8.40 6.50 -11.79
CA GLN A 43 9.77 6.66 -12.28
C GLN A 43 9.88 7.61 -13.47
N SER A 44 8.91 7.58 -14.38
CA SER A 44 8.86 8.47 -15.55
C SER A 44 8.79 9.95 -15.16
N ILE A 45 8.02 10.28 -14.13
CA ILE A 45 7.85 11.65 -13.65
C ILE A 45 9.06 12.10 -12.84
N ALA A 46 9.59 11.21 -12.00
CA ALA A 46 10.83 11.46 -11.29
C ALA A 46 11.97 11.80 -12.28
N ASN A 47 12.13 11.00 -13.34
CA ASN A 47 13.13 11.23 -14.37
C ASN A 47 12.92 12.58 -15.09
N GLN A 48 11.68 12.93 -15.41
CA GLN A 48 11.35 14.21 -16.04
C GLN A 48 11.69 15.40 -15.14
N LEU A 49 11.39 15.34 -13.84
CA LEU A 49 11.72 16.40 -12.89
C LEU A 49 13.24 16.57 -12.74
N LEU A 50 13.98 15.46 -12.66
CA LEU A 50 15.43 15.48 -12.59
C LEU A 50 16.05 16.09 -13.86
N GLN A 51 15.54 15.77 -15.05
CA GLN A 51 15.97 16.40 -16.31
C GLN A 51 15.69 17.91 -16.35
N GLN A 52 14.67 18.38 -15.64
CA GLN A 52 14.37 19.81 -15.46
C GLN A 52 15.23 20.48 -14.36
N GLY A 53 16.16 19.75 -13.74
CA GLY A 53 16.98 20.25 -12.63
C GLY A 53 16.19 20.46 -11.33
N LYS A 54 15.02 19.84 -11.19
CA LYS A 54 14.20 19.93 -9.98
C LYS A 54 14.59 18.82 -9.00
N THR A 55 14.47 19.13 -7.71
CA THR A 55 14.60 18.14 -6.63
C THR A 55 13.35 17.29 -6.54
N LEU A 56 13.53 16.00 -6.26
CA LEU A 56 12.40 15.11 -5.96
C LEU A 56 11.95 15.31 -4.51
N PRO A 57 10.64 15.30 -4.23
CA PRO A 57 10.16 15.23 -2.85
C PRO A 57 10.59 13.90 -2.23
N LYS A 58 10.74 13.92 -0.90
CA LYS A 58 11.13 12.73 -0.15
C LYS A 58 9.98 11.71 -0.18
N PRO A 59 10.23 10.42 -0.45
CA PRO A 59 9.21 9.39 -0.35
C PRO A 59 8.54 9.34 1.04
N VAL A 60 7.24 9.08 1.05
CA VAL A 60 6.44 8.90 2.27
C VAL A 60 6.39 7.42 2.61
N SER A 61 6.67 7.06 3.86
CA SER A 61 6.69 5.66 4.29
C SER A 61 5.51 5.34 5.20
N GLY A 62 4.99 4.13 5.11
CA GLY A 62 3.82 3.69 5.87
C GLY A 62 3.43 2.25 5.56
N VAL A 63 2.23 1.87 6.00
CA VAL A 63 1.69 0.52 5.80
C VAL A 63 0.86 0.48 4.52
N ALA A 64 1.12 -0.49 3.66
CA ALA A 64 0.21 -0.85 2.57
C ALA A 64 -0.49 -2.19 2.88
N LEU A 65 -1.76 -2.28 2.54
CA LEU A 65 -2.53 -3.52 2.58
C LEU A 65 -2.50 -4.19 1.20
N ILE A 66 -2.17 -5.48 1.14
CA ILE A 66 -2.34 -6.28 -0.07
C ILE A 66 -3.83 -6.67 -0.18
N ASP A 67 -4.58 -6.02 -1.05
CA ASP A 67 -6.04 -6.05 -1.02
C ASP A 67 -6.64 -6.65 -2.31
N THR A 68 -6.97 -7.93 -2.25
CA THR A 68 -7.70 -8.61 -3.34
C THR A 68 -9.14 -8.10 -3.51
N GLY A 69 -9.70 -7.42 -2.50
CA GLY A 69 -11.00 -6.77 -2.57
C GLY A 69 -11.00 -5.49 -3.39
N ALA A 70 -9.87 -4.77 -3.42
CA ALA A 70 -9.72 -3.55 -4.19
C ALA A 70 -9.53 -3.83 -5.69
N THR A 71 -10.38 -3.22 -6.53
CA THR A 71 -10.22 -3.30 -8.00
C THR A 71 -8.95 -2.58 -8.46
N SER A 72 -8.65 -1.43 -7.87
CA SER A 72 -7.51 -0.59 -8.20
C SER A 72 -6.63 -0.39 -6.98
N THR A 73 -5.35 -0.15 -7.21
CA THR A 73 -4.39 0.30 -6.21
C THR A 73 -4.76 1.71 -5.77
N CYS A 74 -4.65 2.00 -4.47
CA CYS A 74 -5.02 3.27 -3.88
C CYS A 74 -3.87 3.87 -3.07
N ILE A 75 -3.85 5.19 -2.98
CA ILE A 75 -2.94 5.96 -2.11
C ILE A 75 -3.76 6.88 -1.21
N ASP A 76 -3.29 7.11 0.02
CA ASP A 76 -3.88 8.10 0.89
C ASP A 76 -3.80 9.52 0.30
N ASP A 77 -4.93 10.23 0.29
CA ASP A 77 -5.01 11.58 -0.29
C ASP A 77 -4.09 12.60 0.39
N ALA A 78 -3.86 12.48 1.71
CA ALA A 78 -2.97 13.40 2.41
C ALA A 78 -1.51 13.14 2.00
N ALA A 79 -1.12 11.87 1.89
CA ALA A 79 0.21 11.50 1.41
C ALA A 79 0.43 11.91 -0.06
N ALA A 80 -0.58 11.74 -0.92
CA ALA A 80 -0.49 12.19 -2.32
C ALA A 80 -0.27 13.71 -2.43
N LYS A 81 -0.93 14.49 -1.56
CA LYS A 81 -0.75 15.95 -1.47
C LYS A 81 0.63 16.32 -0.90
N GLU A 82 1.11 15.61 0.12
CA GLU A 82 2.44 15.82 0.69
C GLU A 82 3.55 15.60 -0.35
N LEU A 83 3.43 14.55 -1.15
CA LEU A 83 4.32 14.23 -2.27
C LEU A 83 4.14 15.15 -3.48
N GLN A 84 3.14 16.05 -3.45
CA GLN A 84 2.79 16.93 -4.56
C GLN A 84 2.59 16.15 -5.88
N LEU A 85 1.94 14.99 -5.79
CA LEU A 85 1.72 14.13 -6.95
C LEU A 85 0.84 14.83 -8.00
N PRO A 86 1.18 14.74 -9.29
CA PRO A 86 0.35 15.29 -10.33
C PRO A 86 -0.94 14.45 -10.45
N VAL A 87 -2.08 15.15 -10.56
CA VAL A 87 -3.35 14.51 -10.91
C VAL A 87 -3.34 14.27 -12.43
N VAL A 88 -3.35 13.00 -12.83
CA VAL A 88 -3.35 12.61 -14.26
C VAL A 88 -4.74 12.29 -14.79
N ASN A 89 -5.69 11.99 -13.89
CA ASN A 89 -7.08 11.71 -14.22
C ASN A 89 -7.97 11.93 -12.99
N VAL A 90 -9.28 11.93 -13.19
CA VAL A 90 -10.30 11.88 -12.14
C VAL A 90 -11.27 10.77 -12.49
N VAL A 91 -11.49 9.86 -11.56
CA VAL A 91 -12.39 8.71 -11.74
C VAL A 91 -13.49 8.73 -10.70
N ASN A 92 -14.63 8.15 -11.06
CA ASN A 92 -15.77 8.01 -10.17
C ASN A 92 -15.67 6.66 -9.45
N VAL A 93 -15.52 6.69 -8.14
CA VAL A 93 -15.41 5.48 -7.31
C VAL A 93 -16.71 5.26 -6.55
N ALA A 94 -17.34 4.12 -6.79
CA ALA A 94 -18.39 3.60 -5.94
C ALA A 94 -17.74 2.69 -4.88
N SER A 95 -18.00 2.97 -3.60
CA SER A 95 -17.72 2.00 -2.53
C SER A 95 -19.00 1.28 -2.16
N ALA A 96 -18.90 0.13 -1.49
CA ALA A 96 -20.07 -0.63 -1.03
C ALA A 96 -21.04 0.20 -0.16
N SER A 97 -20.56 1.30 0.42
CA SER A 97 -21.28 2.11 1.41
C SER A 97 -21.54 3.56 0.99
N HIS A 98 -21.06 4.02 -0.18
CA HIS A 98 -21.18 5.43 -0.59
C HIS A 98 -21.56 5.58 -2.06
N ALA A 99 -22.31 6.65 -2.36
CA ALA A 99 -22.56 7.11 -3.71
C ALA A 99 -21.24 7.33 -4.46
N SER A 100 -21.27 7.17 -5.78
CA SER A 100 -20.12 7.41 -6.65
C SER A 100 -19.53 8.80 -6.40
N THR A 101 -18.29 8.86 -5.89
CA THR A 101 -17.57 10.12 -5.65
C THR A 101 -16.40 10.27 -6.61
N PRO A 102 -16.12 11.50 -7.10
CA PRO A 102 -14.93 11.75 -7.89
C PRO A 102 -13.68 11.63 -6.99
N GLN A 103 -12.70 10.89 -7.47
CA GLN A 103 -11.40 10.67 -6.83
C GLN A 103 -10.30 10.96 -7.84
N ASN A 104 -9.23 11.60 -7.37
CA ASN A 104 -8.07 11.89 -8.20
C ASN A 104 -7.29 10.60 -8.48
N VAL A 105 -6.61 10.57 -9.63
CA VAL A 105 -5.70 9.50 -10.00
C VAL A 105 -4.28 10.03 -10.02
N TYR A 106 -3.39 9.30 -9.37
CA TYR A 106 -2.01 9.65 -9.15
C TYR A 106 -1.08 8.54 -9.66
N PRO A 107 -0.07 8.86 -10.47
CA PRO A 107 0.97 7.94 -10.86
C PRO A 107 2.03 7.83 -9.76
N ILE A 108 2.21 6.63 -9.19
CA ILE A 108 3.12 6.40 -8.06
C ILE A 108 4.03 5.22 -8.31
N GLN A 109 5.15 5.22 -7.58
CA GLN A 109 6.01 4.06 -7.41
C GLN A 109 5.93 3.63 -5.94
N VAL A 110 5.74 2.33 -5.71
CA VAL A 110 5.70 1.72 -4.37
C VAL A 110 6.91 0.81 -4.21
N GLU A 111 7.73 1.08 -3.21
CA GLU A 111 8.86 0.24 -2.81
C GLU A 111 8.51 -0.51 -1.52
N VAL A 112 8.73 -1.83 -1.49
CA VAL A 112 8.57 -2.60 -0.25
C VAL A 112 9.82 -2.46 0.60
N VAL A 113 9.68 -1.94 1.82
CA VAL A 113 10.83 -1.63 2.69
C VAL A 113 11.59 -2.91 3.04
N GLY A 114 12.90 -2.89 2.80
CA GLY A 114 13.80 -4.00 3.10
C GLY A 114 13.82 -5.11 2.03
N LEU A 115 13.10 -4.95 0.92
CA LEU A 115 13.09 -5.90 -0.19
C LEU A 115 13.32 -5.21 -1.53
N PRO A 116 13.95 -5.89 -2.51
CA PRO A 116 14.14 -5.36 -3.86
C PRO A 116 12.84 -5.51 -4.69
N ILE A 117 11.71 -5.04 -4.15
CA ILE A 117 10.41 -5.03 -4.81
C ILE A 117 10.00 -3.58 -5.04
N SER A 118 9.87 -3.21 -6.31
CA SER A 118 9.34 -1.91 -6.75
C SER A 118 8.17 -2.16 -7.69
N ILE A 119 7.07 -1.44 -7.46
CA ILE A 119 5.80 -1.59 -8.16
C ILE A 119 5.43 -0.23 -8.74
N GLU A 120 5.28 -0.18 -10.06
CA GLU A 120 4.71 0.99 -10.73
C GLU A 120 3.18 0.89 -10.71
N ALA A 121 2.52 1.88 -10.12
CA ALA A 121 1.07 2.02 -10.14
C ALA A 121 0.71 3.33 -10.85
N PRO A 122 0.62 3.32 -12.20
CA PRO A 122 0.41 4.54 -12.99
C PRO A 122 -0.96 5.18 -12.77
N ASN A 123 -1.92 4.44 -12.21
CA ASN A 123 -3.30 4.86 -12.03
C ASN A 123 -3.79 4.66 -10.57
N ALA A 124 -2.93 4.88 -9.58
CA ALA A 124 -3.34 4.76 -8.19
C ALA A 124 -4.42 5.79 -7.85
N ILE A 125 -5.51 5.34 -7.23
CA ILE A 125 -6.65 6.21 -6.91
C ILE A 125 -6.46 6.83 -5.53
N GLY A 126 -6.69 8.13 -5.40
CA GLY A 126 -6.75 8.82 -4.12
C GLY A 126 -7.90 8.32 -3.25
N ALA A 127 -7.64 8.06 -1.97
CA ALA A 127 -8.65 7.65 -1.01
C ALA A 127 -8.30 8.13 0.40
N ALA A 128 -9.30 8.22 1.29
CA ALA A 128 -9.10 8.49 2.71
C ALA A 128 -8.72 7.20 3.46
N LEU A 129 -7.42 6.88 3.50
CA LEU A 129 -6.91 5.63 4.07
C LEU A 129 -6.32 5.82 5.48
N ALA A 130 -5.86 7.03 5.81
CA ALA A 130 -5.28 7.37 7.10
C ALA A 130 -6.14 6.97 8.33
N PRO A 131 -7.49 7.07 8.33
CA PRO A 131 -8.32 6.60 9.46
C PRO A 131 -8.19 5.09 9.74
N GLN A 132 -7.75 4.30 8.76
CA GLN A 132 -7.50 2.87 8.88
C GLN A 132 -6.02 2.56 9.19
N GLY A 133 -5.18 3.60 9.32
CA GLY A 133 -3.74 3.45 9.52
C GLY A 133 -2.98 3.00 8.28
N LEU A 134 -3.59 3.15 7.09
CA LEU A 134 -3.01 2.71 5.82
C LEU A 134 -2.52 3.91 5.00
N LEU A 135 -1.38 3.73 4.35
CA LEU A 135 -0.84 4.65 3.35
C LEU A 135 -1.32 4.27 1.94
N ALA A 136 -1.52 2.98 1.68
CA ALA A 136 -1.94 2.49 0.36
C ALA A 136 -2.68 1.15 0.44
N LEU A 137 -3.40 0.85 -0.65
CA LEU A 137 -3.92 -0.48 -0.97
C LEU A 137 -3.22 -0.95 -2.24
N ILE A 138 -2.68 -2.17 -2.25
CA ILE A 138 -2.20 -2.83 -3.47
C ILE A 138 -3.34 -3.67 -4.01
N GLY A 139 -4.00 -3.18 -5.06
CA GLY A 139 -5.23 -3.74 -5.61
C GLY A 139 -5.01 -4.76 -6.73
N ARG A 140 -6.11 -5.28 -7.29
CA ARG A 140 -6.07 -6.31 -8.34
C ARG A 140 -5.42 -5.87 -9.65
N ASP A 141 -5.41 -4.57 -9.94
CA ASP A 141 -4.68 -3.99 -11.08
C ASP A 141 -3.17 -4.29 -11.04
N VAL A 142 -2.57 -4.31 -9.85
CA VAL A 142 -1.20 -4.77 -9.61
C VAL A 142 -1.17 -6.29 -9.39
N LEU A 143 -2.04 -6.82 -8.53
CA LEU A 143 -1.98 -8.22 -8.09
C LEU A 143 -2.25 -9.24 -9.19
N GLN A 144 -2.91 -8.86 -10.29
CA GLN A 144 -3.06 -9.73 -11.46
C GLN A 144 -1.73 -10.14 -12.11
N HIS A 145 -0.64 -9.42 -11.80
CA HIS A 145 0.72 -9.71 -12.26
C HIS A 145 1.56 -10.45 -11.21
N CYS A 146 0.97 -10.82 -10.07
CA CYS A 146 1.67 -11.40 -8.94
C CYS A 146 1.17 -12.83 -8.66
N THR A 147 1.94 -13.59 -7.89
CA THR A 147 1.40 -14.75 -7.14
C THR A 147 1.36 -14.41 -5.66
N LEU A 148 0.15 -14.44 -5.08
CA LEU A 148 -0.10 -14.23 -3.66
C LEU A 148 -0.47 -15.57 -2.99
N PHE A 149 0.28 -15.96 -1.97
CA PHE A 149 -0.08 -17.06 -1.08
C PHE A 149 -0.47 -16.49 0.28
N TYR A 150 -1.68 -16.81 0.75
CA TYR A 150 -2.19 -16.41 2.05
C TYR A 150 -2.34 -17.66 2.92
N ASN A 151 -1.53 -17.79 3.96
CA ASN A 151 -1.60 -18.89 4.91
C ASN A 151 -2.16 -18.42 6.24
N GLY A 152 -3.49 -18.50 6.36
CA GLY A 152 -4.20 -18.08 7.57
C GLY A 152 -3.82 -18.87 8.82
N ILE A 153 -3.39 -20.13 8.68
CA ILE A 153 -3.07 -21.01 9.82
C ILE A 153 -1.74 -20.58 10.46
N THR A 154 -0.73 -20.28 9.64
CA THR A 154 0.60 -19.88 10.12
C THR A 154 0.75 -18.36 10.26
N GLY A 155 -0.24 -17.57 9.82
CA GLY A 155 -0.17 -16.12 9.82
C GLY A 155 0.84 -15.57 8.82
N GLU A 156 1.02 -16.27 7.70
CA GLU A 156 2.03 -15.96 6.69
C GLU A 156 1.41 -15.46 5.39
N ILE A 157 2.15 -14.59 4.72
CA ILE A 157 1.87 -14.17 3.36
C ILE A 157 3.12 -14.31 2.52
N THR A 158 2.94 -14.69 1.26
CA THR A 158 4.01 -14.67 0.25
C THR A 158 3.53 -13.92 -0.98
N LEU A 159 4.31 -12.97 -1.47
CA LEU A 159 4.06 -12.26 -2.71
C LEU A 159 5.29 -12.41 -3.62
N SER A 160 5.06 -12.79 -4.87
CA SER A 160 6.10 -12.82 -5.91
C SER A 160 5.68 -11.98 -7.11
N ILE A 161 6.65 -11.25 -7.66
CA ILE A 161 6.54 -10.29 -8.77
C ILE A 161 7.58 -10.61 -9.84
#